data_AF-A0A6J4X3M2-F1
#
_entry.id   AF-A0A6J4X3M2-F1
#
_cell.length_a   1.000
_cell.length_b   1.000
_cell.length_c   1.000
_cell.angle_alpha   90.00
_cell.angle_beta   90.00
_cell.angle_gamma   90.00
#
_symmetry.space_group_name_H-M   'P 1'
#
loop_
_entity.id
_entity.type
_entity.pdbx_description
1 polymer ?
#
loop_
_entity_poly.entity_id
_entity_poly.type
_entity_poly.pdbx_seq_one_letter_code
_entity_poly.pdbx_strand_id
1 'polypeptide(L)'
;MLTLPSNMFYTVTLPATLWFFDRAKQDDRILFIDTRNIFNQIDRAHREFSDEQIQNIAIISHLHKGKKEKFIKLIDRYFEQGMEKLLESKIQVKSISEQLLEVLDGNDSKDTVFDLVKQWSDLKKLRTRHGEYLKKKGKQASIEQINKAQHALRGDIEPFYDGLHQCLKRLDKTVRRHEKQLAEKAQKKGKRNATDKQTRELKTALEALHAEVKNAENFYKHIQWLQERFPLAKYEDVTGLCKSATPQEVREQDYSLNPGRYVGVVIEEDGKTEEEFVEELLAMNQELGSLNREARKLEKIIHRNVLKLTGEE
;
A
#
# COMPACT_ATOMS: atom_id res chain seq x y z
N MET A 1 5.79 19.61 14.67
CA MET A 1 7.04 18.94 14.30
C MET A 1 6.70 17.76 13.40
N LEU A 2 7.32 17.63 12.23
CA LEU A 2 7.02 16.57 11.27
C LEU A 2 8.31 15.93 10.74
N THR A 3 8.52 14.63 10.97
CA THR A 3 9.69 13.91 10.44
C THR A 3 9.38 13.29 9.10
N LEU A 4 10.23 13.56 8.11
CA LEU A 4 10.10 13.06 6.75
C LEU A 4 10.63 11.61 6.62
N PRO A 5 10.14 10.84 5.63
CA PRO A 5 10.77 9.59 5.22
C PRO A 5 12.25 9.78 4.88
N SER A 6 13.01 8.69 4.93
CA SER A 6 14.34 8.65 4.33
C SER A 6 14.23 8.78 2.81
N ASN A 7 15.33 9.20 2.17
CA ASN A 7 15.47 9.22 0.71
C ASN A 7 14.46 10.12 -0.05
N MET A 8 14.05 11.22 0.58
CA MET A 8 13.19 12.25 -0.03
C MET A 8 13.98 13.26 -0.89
N PHE A 9 15.31 13.17 -0.90
CA PHE A 9 16.20 14.06 -1.67
C PHE A 9 16.98 13.27 -2.72
N TYR A 10 17.10 13.84 -3.92
CA TYR A 10 17.69 13.16 -5.08
C TYR A 10 19.21 12.96 -4.99
N THR A 11 19.94 13.83 -4.30
CA THR A 11 21.41 13.85 -4.33
C THR A 11 22.06 13.33 -3.05
N VAL A 12 21.31 13.24 -1.96
CA VAL A 12 21.82 12.87 -0.63
C VAL A 12 20.79 12.08 0.15
N THR A 13 21.25 11.09 0.91
CA THR A 13 20.41 10.37 1.86
C THR A 13 20.55 11.01 3.24
N LEU A 14 19.67 11.97 3.54
CA LEU A 14 19.65 12.64 4.84
C LEU A 14 18.24 12.59 5.44
N PRO A 15 18.12 12.35 6.76
CA PRO A 15 16.86 12.56 7.45
C PRO A 15 16.54 14.06 7.50
N ALA A 16 15.27 14.41 7.33
CA ALA A 16 14.80 15.77 7.43
C ALA A 16 13.56 15.88 8.31
N THR A 17 13.39 17.03 8.94
CA THR A 17 12.23 17.33 9.80
C THR A 17 11.76 18.74 9.47
N LEU A 18 10.44 18.89 9.28
CA LEU A 18 9.79 20.17 9.07
C LEU A 18 9.27 20.72 10.40
N TRP A 19 9.63 21.97 10.68
CA TRP A 19 9.27 22.68 11.89
C TRP A 19 8.22 23.73 11.55
N PHE A 20 7.07 23.62 12.20
CA PHE A 20 5.95 24.55 12.03
C PHE A 20 5.76 25.31 13.32
N PHE A 21 5.82 26.64 13.26
CA PHE A 21 5.64 27.53 14.40
C PHE A 21 4.36 28.34 14.20
N ASP A 22 3.58 28.50 15.27
CA ASP A 22 2.35 29.26 15.28
C ASP A 22 2.37 30.27 16.43
N ARG A 23 2.42 31.56 16.10
CA ARG A 23 2.41 32.64 17.09
C ARG A 23 1.04 32.82 17.76
N ALA A 24 -0.03 32.25 17.19
CA ALA A 24 -1.40 32.35 17.69
C ALA A 24 -1.89 31.03 18.32
N LYS A 25 -0.96 30.16 18.75
CA LYS A 25 -1.30 28.91 19.45
C LYS A 25 -2.09 29.20 20.74
N GLN A 26 -3.05 28.33 21.05
CA GLN A 26 -3.95 28.50 22.21
C GLN A 26 -3.50 27.70 23.44
N ASP A 27 -2.56 26.78 23.27
CA ASP A 27 -1.97 25.98 24.34
C ASP A 27 -0.46 25.82 24.12
N ASP A 28 0.21 25.19 25.10
CA ASP A 28 1.64 24.92 25.05
C ASP A 28 2.01 23.52 24.54
N ARG A 29 1.03 22.77 24.02
CA ARG A 29 1.29 21.44 23.48
C ARG A 29 2.00 21.53 22.15
N ILE A 30 2.82 20.51 21.87
CA ILE A 30 3.53 20.36 20.61
C ILE A 30 2.94 19.16 19.89
N LEU A 31 2.45 19.38 18.67
CA LEU A 31 2.03 18.31 17.78
C LEU A 31 3.26 17.70 17.09
N PHE A 32 3.52 16.43 17.39
CA PHE A 32 4.52 15.60 16.73
C PHE A 32 3.82 14.70 15.71
N ILE A 33 4.34 14.67 14.47
CA ILE A 33 3.86 13.81 13.40
C ILE A 33 5.07 13.05 12.83
N ASP A 34 4.97 11.74 12.78
CA ASP A 34 5.96 10.86 12.19
C ASP A 34 5.42 10.30 10.90
N THR A 35 6.01 10.70 9.78
CA THR A 35 5.58 10.26 8.45
C THR A 35 6.61 9.34 7.81
N ARG A 36 7.54 8.75 8.59
CA ARG A 36 8.65 7.94 8.03
C ARG A 36 8.17 6.75 7.20
N ASN A 37 6.99 6.22 7.54
CA ASN A 37 6.35 5.08 6.87
C ASN A 37 5.27 5.49 5.87
N ILE A 38 5.11 6.79 5.56
CA ILE A 38 4.16 7.29 4.57
C ILE A 38 4.97 7.76 3.37
N PHE A 39 4.97 7.01 2.28
CA PHE A 39 5.64 7.43 1.05
C PHE A 39 5.18 6.57 -0.13
N ASN A 40 5.38 7.11 -1.32
CA ASN A 40 5.47 6.35 -2.55
C ASN A 40 6.94 6.11 -2.88
N GLN A 41 7.27 4.86 -3.21
CA GLN A 41 8.58 4.52 -3.70
C GLN A 41 8.60 4.67 -5.23
N ILE A 42 9.38 5.63 -5.73
CA ILE A 42 9.50 5.90 -7.17
C ILE A 42 10.46 4.89 -7.80
N ASP A 43 11.60 4.67 -7.15
CA ASP A 43 12.62 3.72 -7.56
C ASP A 43 13.31 3.10 -6.33
N ARG A 44 14.38 2.32 -6.55
CA ARG A 44 15.10 1.66 -5.44
C ARG A 44 15.68 2.64 -4.42
N ALA A 45 16.03 3.84 -4.85
CA ALA A 45 16.64 4.86 -4.05
C ALA A 45 15.63 5.90 -3.55
N HIS A 46 14.72 6.39 -4.38
CA HIS A 46 13.94 7.60 -4.10
C HIS A 46 12.50 7.35 -3.63
N ARG A 47 12.06 8.22 -2.73
CA ARG A 47 10.71 8.27 -2.18
C ARG A 47 10.12 9.67 -2.36
N GLU A 48 8.81 9.73 -2.53
CA GLU A 48 8.05 10.98 -2.56
C GLU A 48 6.74 10.85 -1.79
N PHE A 49 6.09 11.98 -1.53
CA PHE A 49 4.70 11.98 -1.14
C PHE A 49 3.81 12.17 -2.37
N SER A 50 2.70 11.44 -2.45
CA SER A 50 1.61 11.85 -3.34
C SER A 50 0.90 13.08 -2.78
N ASP A 51 0.16 13.79 -3.63
CA ASP A 51 -0.70 14.89 -3.21
C ASP A 51 -1.69 14.45 -2.12
N GLU A 52 -2.26 13.26 -2.24
CA GLU A 52 -3.16 12.69 -1.25
C GLU A 52 -2.45 12.43 0.07
N GLN A 53 -1.22 11.88 0.06
CA GLN A 53 -0.42 11.70 1.27
C GLN A 53 -0.15 13.05 1.95
N ILE A 54 0.17 14.10 1.19
CA ILE A 54 0.34 15.45 1.73
C ILE A 54 -0.96 15.96 2.37
N GLN A 55 -2.10 15.81 1.69
CA GLN A 55 -3.41 16.22 2.24
C GLN A 55 -3.77 15.44 3.51
N ASN A 56 -3.51 14.14 3.53
CA ASN A 56 -3.73 13.27 4.70
C ASN A 56 -2.87 13.69 5.89
N ILE A 57 -1.59 14.01 5.65
CA ILE A 57 -0.70 14.49 6.71
C ILE A 57 -1.16 15.88 7.21
N ALA A 58 -1.53 16.78 6.28
CA ALA A 58 -2.00 18.11 6.62
C ALA A 58 -3.31 18.10 7.43
N ILE A 59 -4.21 17.13 7.18
CA ILE A 59 -5.48 17.04 7.90
C ILE A 59 -5.28 16.77 9.39
N ILE A 60 -4.21 16.10 9.80
CA ILE A 60 -3.89 15.82 11.20
C ILE A 60 -3.75 17.13 11.98
N SER A 61 -3.03 18.11 11.42
CA SER A 61 -2.89 19.45 12.02
C SER A 61 -4.22 20.21 12.07
N HIS A 62 -5.08 20.04 11.06
CA HIS A 62 -6.42 20.63 11.07
C HIS A 62 -7.33 20.02 12.13
N LEU A 63 -7.33 18.70 12.26
CA LEU A 63 -8.05 17.99 13.31
C LEU A 63 -7.54 18.41 14.69
N HIS A 64 -6.22 18.52 14.89
CA HIS A 64 -5.62 18.97 16.15
C HIS A 64 -6.12 20.35 16.56
N LYS A 65 -6.33 21.24 15.59
CA LYS A 65 -6.94 22.57 15.77
C LYS A 65 -8.47 22.55 15.84
N GLY A 66 -9.11 21.38 15.95
CA GLY A 66 -10.56 21.22 16.05
C GLY A 66 -11.34 21.44 14.75
N LYS A 67 -10.67 21.55 13.60
CA LYS A 67 -11.28 21.85 12.28
C LYS A 67 -11.85 20.60 11.61
N LYS A 68 -12.84 19.97 12.26
CA LYS A 68 -13.48 18.71 11.81
C LYS A 68 -14.11 18.82 10.42
N GLU A 69 -14.63 19.99 10.07
CA GLU A 69 -15.26 20.27 8.78
C GLU A 69 -14.30 20.09 7.60
N LYS A 70 -12.99 20.32 7.80
CA LYS A 70 -11.99 20.08 6.77
C LYS A 70 -11.80 18.60 6.50
N PHE A 71 -11.84 17.76 7.53
CA PHE A 71 -11.70 16.31 7.40
C PHE A 71 -12.87 15.74 6.62
N ILE A 72 -14.10 16.11 6.98
CA ILE A 72 -15.31 15.71 6.24
C ILE A 72 -15.20 16.07 4.76
N LYS A 73 -14.82 17.32 4.46
CA LYS A 73 -14.65 17.79 3.08
C LYS A 73 -13.55 17.06 2.31
N LEU A 74 -12.47 16.65 2.98
CA LEU A 74 -11.40 15.88 2.35
C LEU A 74 -11.90 14.48 1.96
N ILE A 75 -12.58 13.80 2.88
CA ILE A 75 -13.20 12.48 2.62
C ILE A 75 -14.21 12.57 1.46
N ASP A 76 -15.04 13.63 1.43
CA ASP A 76 -15.96 13.86 0.31
C ASP A 76 -15.26 14.00 -1.04
N ARG A 77 -14.15 14.76 -1.06
CA ARG A 77 -13.35 14.94 -2.28
C ARG A 77 -12.78 13.61 -2.75
N TYR A 78 -12.28 12.78 -1.84
CA TYR A 78 -11.79 11.45 -2.19
C TYR A 78 -12.90 10.52 -2.70
N PHE A 79 -14.12 10.60 -2.15
CA PHE A 79 -15.25 9.85 -2.71
C PHE A 79 -15.56 10.28 -4.14
N GLU A 80 -15.58 11.59 -4.39
CA GLU A 80 -15.81 12.16 -5.73
C GLU A 80 -14.72 11.72 -6.72
N GLN A 81 -13.45 11.93 -6.38
CA GLN A 81 -12.31 11.54 -7.21
C GLN A 81 -12.23 10.02 -7.41
N GLY A 82 -12.51 9.23 -6.37
CA GLY A 82 -12.56 7.77 -6.44
C GLY A 82 -13.68 7.27 -7.36
N MET A 83 -14.85 7.91 -7.32
CA MET A 83 -15.96 7.56 -8.22
C MET A 83 -15.67 7.96 -9.66
N GLU A 84 -15.09 9.13 -9.90
CA GLU A 84 -14.60 9.54 -11.23
C GLU A 84 -13.60 8.52 -11.76
N LYS A 85 -12.61 8.15 -10.94
CA LYS A 85 -11.58 7.19 -11.33
C LYS A 85 -12.15 5.82 -11.65
N LEU A 86 -13.07 5.31 -10.83
CA LEU A 86 -13.77 4.05 -11.11
C LEU A 86 -14.50 4.05 -12.46
N LEU A 87 -15.10 5.17 -12.84
CA LEU A 87 -15.81 5.29 -14.12
C LEU A 87 -14.83 5.27 -15.32
N GLU A 88 -13.67 5.92 -15.19
CA GLU A 88 -12.59 5.82 -16.18
C GLU A 88 -12.06 4.39 -16.29
N SER A 89 -11.72 3.79 -15.15
CA SER A 89 -11.16 2.44 -15.07
C SER A 89 -12.10 1.39 -15.65
N LYS A 90 -13.41 1.55 -15.52
CA LYS A 90 -14.38 0.65 -16.14
C LYS A 90 -14.21 0.53 -17.66
N ILE A 91 -13.85 1.63 -18.34
CA ILE A 91 -13.62 1.63 -19.80
C ILE A 91 -12.35 0.86 -20.13
N GLN A 92 -11.27 1.13 -19.40
CA GLN A 92 -9.98 0.48 -19.62
C GLN A 92 -10.01 -1.01 -19.28
N VAL A 93 -10.60 -1.37 -18.14
CA VAL A 93 -10.74 -2.77 -17.71
C VAL A 93 -11.56 -3.58 -18.71
N LYS A 94 -12.61 -3.00 -19.32
CA LYS A 94 -13.35 -3.67 -20.39
C LYS A 94 -12.43 -3.99 -21.57
N SER A 95 -11.66 -3.01 -22.04
CA SER A 95 -10.72 -3.19 -23.16
C SER A 95 -9.63 -4.24 -22.84
N ILE A 96 -9.06 -4.20 -21.64
CA ILE A 96 -8.05 -5.18 -21.20
C ILE A 96 -8.69 -6.58 -21.07
N SER A 97 -9.92 -6.67 -20.57
CA SER A 97 -10.64 -7.95 -20.46
C SER A 97 -10.90 -8.59 -21.83
N GLU A 98 -11.23 -7.79 -22.84
CA GLU A 98 -11.38 -8.27 -24.22
C GLU A 98 -10.06 -8.82 -24.78
N GLN A 99 -8.93 -8.14 -24.54
CA GLN A 99 -7.59 -8.63 -24.91
C GLN A 99 -7.24 -9.95 -24.21
N LEU A 100 -7.55 -10.07 -22.92
CA LEU A 100 -7.33 -11.31 -22.16
C LEU A 100 -8.13 -12.49 -22.73
N LEU A 101 -9.37 -12.24 -23.18
CA LEU A 101 -10.23 -13.26 -23.80
C LEU A 101 -9.71 -13.75 -25.16
N GLU A 102 -9.05 -12.90 -25.94
CA GLU A 102 -8.44 -13.28 -27.22
C GLU A 102 -7.25 -14.22 -27.05
N VAL A 103 -6.50 -14.06 -25.95
CA VAL A 103 -5.27 -14.83 -25.69
C VAL A 103 -5.55 -16.10 -24.87
N LEU A 104 -6.60 -16.12 -24.07
CA LEU A 104 -6.95 -17.26 -23.21
C LEU A 104 -7.88 -18.26 -23.93
N ASP A 105 -7.35 -19.43 -24.25
CA ASP A 105 -8.15 -20.57 -24.73
C ASP A 105 -8.70 -21.41 -23.56
N GLY A 106 -9.98 -21.80 -23.62
CA GLY A 106 -10.64 -22.69 -22.66
C GLY A 106 -11.82 -22.07 -21.90
N ASN A 107 -12.80 -22.90 -21.51
CA ASN A 107 -14.03 -22.45 -20.85
C ASN A 107 -13.77 -21.82 -19.47
N ASP A 108 -12.94 -22.45 -18.63
CA ASP A 108 -12.59 -21.95 -17.29
C ASP A 108 -11.97 -20.54 -17.32
N SER A 109 -11.20 -20.24 -18.37
CA SER A 109 -10.56 -18.93 -18.55
C SER A 109 -11.57 -17.84 -18.89
N LYS A 110 -12.56 -18.17 -19.75
CA LYS A 110 -13.65 -17.26 -20.12
C LYS A 110 -14.54 -16.94 -18.94
N ASP A 111 -14.80 -17.93 -18.07
CA ASP A 111 -15.60 -17.74 -16.86
C ASP A 111 -14.92 -16.76 -15.88
N THR A 112 -13.60 -16.84 -15.69
CA THR A 112 -12.89 -15.91 -14.79
C THR A 112 -12.87 -14.46 -15.29
N VAL A 113 -12.75 -14.24 -16.60
CA VAL A 113 -12.85 -12.88 -17.17
C VAL A 113 -14.28 -12.38 -17.15
N PHE A 114 -15.26 -13.27 -17.39
CA PHE A 114 -16.67 -12.95 -17.26
C PHE A 114 -17.04 -12.52 -15.83
N ASP A 115 -16.54 -13.22 -14.81
CA ASP A 115 -16.72 -12.86 -13.40
C ASP A 115 -16.19 -11.45 -13.10
N LEU A 116 -15.01 -11.09 -13.64
CA LEU A 116 -14.46 -9.75 -13.51
C LEU A 116 -15.40 -8.70 -14.15
N VAL A 117 -15.79 -8.90 -15.40
CA VAL A 117 -16.71 -7.98 -16.11
C VAL A 117 -18.05 -7.85 -15.38
N LYS A 118 -18.56 -8.97 -14.84
CA LYS A 118 -19.76 -9.01 -14.01
C LYS A 118 -19.59 -8.21 -12.72
N GLN A 119 -18.45 -8.31 -12.04
CA GLN A 119 -18.16 -7.51 -10.86
C GLN A 119 -18.22 -6.01 -11.19
N TRP A 120 -17.63 -5.58 -12.32
CA TRP A 120 -17.71 -4.19 -12.80
C TRP A 120 -19.13 -3.73 -13.21
N SER A 121 -20.08 -4.66 -13.38
CA SER A 121 -21.50 -4.31 -13.60
C SER A 121 -22.15 -3.76 -12.32
N ASP A 122 -21.67 -4.19 -11.14
CA ASP A 122 -22.16 -3.71 -9.84
C ASP A 122 -21.76 -2.26 -9.54
N LEU A 123 -20.87 -1.65 -10.34
CA LEU A 123 -20.57 -0.21 -10.26
C LEU A 123 -21.84 0.65 -10.35
N LYS A 124 -22.88 0.19 -11.07
CA LYS A 124 -24.17 0.91 -11.12
C LYS A 124 -24.81 1.02 -9.73
N LYS A 125 -24.71 -0.03 -8.91
CA LYS A 125 -25.23 -0.03 -7.53
C LYS A 125 -24.43 0.94 -6.66
N LEU A 126 -23.10 0.93 -6.76
CA LEU A 126 -22.24 1.87 -6.05
C LEU A 126 -22.54 3.33 -6.41
N ARG A 127 -22.73 3.62 -7.70
CA ARG A 127 -23.12 4.96 -8.15
C ARG A 127 -24.45 5.40 -7.55
N THR A 128 -25.44 4.49 -7.47
CA THR A 128 -26.71 4.78 -6.79
C THR A 128 -26.49 5.09 -5.32
N ARG A 129 -25.71 4.28 -4.60
CA ARG A 129 -25.37 4.51 -3.17
C ARG A 129 -24.65 5.84 -2.96
N HIS A 130 -23.67 6.16 -3.79
CA HIS A 130 -22.98 7.44 -3.76
C HIS A 130 -23.95 8.61 -4.00
N GLY A 131 -24.88 8.46 -4.95
CA GLY A 131 -25.93 9.45 -5.20
C GLY A 131 -26.90 9.61 -4.01
N GLU A 132 -27.28 8.52 -3.33
CA GLU A 132 -28.08 8.55 -2.10
C GLU A 132 -27.35 9.27 -0.97
N TYR A 133 -26.05 9.03 -0.82
CA TYR A 133 -25.19 9.72 0.13
C TYR A 133 -25.19 11.24 -0.12
N LEU A 134 -24.92 11.67 -1.36
CA LEU A 134 -24.90 13.09 -1.73
C LEU A 134 -26.24 13.79 -1.45
N LYS A 135 -27.37 13.10 -1.69
CA LYS A 135 -28.71 13.62 -1.37
C LYS A 135 -28.94 13.76 0.14
N LYS A 136 -28.48 12.79 0.94
CA LYS A 136 -28.64 12.79 2.40
C LYS A 136 -27.76 13.82 3.11
N LYS A 137 -26.59 14.14 2.56
CA LYS A 137 -25.63 15.13 3.06
C LYS A 137 -26.11 16.60 2.93
N GLY A 138 -27.41 16.85 2.76
CA GLY A 138 -27.98 18.19 2.60
C GLY A 138 -27.53 19.19 3.68
N LYS A 139 -27.71 20.49 3.40
CA LYS A 139 -27.12 21.65 4.12
C LYS A 139 -27.34 21.73 5.65
N GLN A 140 -28.11 20.83 6.27
CA GLN A 140 -28.45 20.84 7.69
C GLN A 140 -27.91 19.63 8.49
N ALA A 141 -27.16 18.71 7.87
CA ALA A 141 -26.59 17.56 8.58
C ALA A 141 -25.42 17.97 9.50
N SER A 142 -25.37 17.41 10.72
CA SER A 142 -24.23 17.60 11.64
C SER A 142 -22.98 16.89 11.14
N ILE A 143 -21.81 17.28 11.63
CA ILE A 143 -20.52 16.66 11.27
C ILE A 143 -20.54 15.16 11.60
N GLU A 144 -21.08 14.78 12.75
CA GLU A 144 -21.19 13.39 13.20
C GLU A 144 -22.12 12.58 12.30
N GLN A 145 -23.23 13.18 11.85
CA GLN A 145 -24.16 12.55 10.91
C GLN A 145 -23.50 12.33 9.54
N ILE A 146 -22.76 13.33 9.03
CA ILE A 146 -22.04 13.21 7.77
C ILE A 146 -20.95 12.15 7.88
N ASN A 147 -20.15 12.18 8.96
CA ASN A 147 -19.10 11.18 9.18
C ASN A 147 -19.67 9.76 9.21
N LYS A 148 -20.77 9.53 9.95
CA LYS A 148 -21.45 8.24 10.00
C LYS A 148 -21.93 7.80 8.60
N ALA A 149 -22.45 8.71 7.80
CA ALA A 149 -22.86 8.42 6.43
C ALA A 149 -21.67 8.11 5.50
N GLN A 150 -20.52 8.79 5.68
CA GLN A 150 -19.28 8.49 4.97
C GLN A 150 -18.76 7.09 5.30
N HIS A 151 -18.75 6.69 6.57
CA HIS A 151 -18.39 5.33 6.98
C HIS A 151 -19.33 4.26 6.38
N ALA A 152 -20.64 4.54 6.38
CA ALA A 152 -21.61 3.63 5.76
C ALA A 152 -21.37 3.48 4.25
N LEU A 153 -21.13 4.59 3.54
CA LEU A 153 -20.80 4.57 2.12
C LEU A 153 -19.50 3.81 1.85
N ARG A 154 -18.45 3.98 2.68
CA ARG A 154 -17.23 3.18 2.58
C ARG A 154 -17.53 1.69 2.72
N GLY A 155 -18.30 1.30 3.73
CA GLY A 155 -18.70 -0.09 3.95
C GLY A 155 -19.54 -0.69 2.81
N ASP A 156 -20.30 0.12 2.07
CA ASP A 156 -21.01 -0.31 0.86
C ASP A 156 -20.06 -0.55 -0.33
N ILE A 157 -18.88 0.10 -0.34
CA ILE A 157 -17.91 0.05 -1.44
C ILE A 157 -16.86 -1.06 -1.23
N GLU A 158 -16.50 -1.35 0.01
CA GLU A 158 -15.49 -2.36 0.38
C GLU A 158 -15.75 -3.75 -0.25
N PRO A 159 -16.98 -4.32 -0.21
CA PRO A 159 -17.28 -5.61 -0.85
C PRO A 159 -17.06 -5.62 -2.37
N PHE A 160 -17.17 -4.46 -3.04
CA PHE A 160 -16.92 -4.37 -4.47
C PHE A 160 -15.43 -4.58 -4.78
N TYR A 161 -14.54 -3.95 -4.04
CA TYR A 161 -13.09 -4.12 -4.21
C TYR A 161 -12.61 -5.50 -3.74
N ASP A 162 -13.17 -6.04 -2.66
CA ASP A 162 -12.90 -7.43 -2.26
C ASP A 162 -13.22 -8.41 -3.38
N GLY A 163 -14.38 -8.24 -4.02
CA GLY A 163 -14.75 -9.04 -5.20
C GLY A 163 -13.78 -8.86 -6.36
N LEU A 164 -13.33 -7.63 -6.65
CA LEU A 164 -12.32 -7.39 -7.69
C LEU A 164 -10.99 -8.08 -7.39
N HIS A 165 -10.49 -7.98 -6.16
CA HIS A 165 -9.27 -8.66 -5.73
C HIS A 165 -9.39 -10.18 -5.81
N GLN A 166 -10.55 -10.74 -5.47
CA GLN A 166 -10.82 -12.17 -5.63
C GLN A 166 -10.82 -12.58 -7.11
N CYS A 167 -11.44 -11.79 -8.00
CA CYS A 167 -11.40 -12.01 -9.44
C CYS A 167 -9.97 -11.97 -9.98
N LEU A 168 -9.18 -10.96 -9.62
CA LEU A 168 -7.77 -10.85 -10.00
C LEU A 168 -6.95 -12.05 -9.52
N LYS A 169 -7.11 -12.47 -8.25
CA LYS A 169 -6.42 -13.64 -7.69
C LYS A 169 -6.79 -14.93 -8.43
N ARG A 170 -8.03 -15.08 -8.89
CA ARG A 170 -8.45 -16.23 -9.73
C ARG A 170 -7.82 -16.14 -11.11
N LEU A 171 -7.85 -14.97 -11.74
CA LEU A 171 -7.25 -14.73 -13.05
C LEU A 171 -5.73 -15.00 -13.04
N ASP A 172 -5.01 -14.53 -12.02
CA ASP A 172 -3.59 -14.82 -11.83
C ASP A 172 -3.31 -16.34 -11.80
N LYS A 173 -4.14 -17.09 -11.07
CA LYS A 173 -4.02 -18.56 -11.00
C LYS A 173 -4.28 -19.21 -12.36
N THR A 174 -5.29 -18.73 -13.11
CA THR A 174 -5.60 -19.22 -14.45
C THR A 174 -4.44 -18.94 -15.42
N VAL A 175 -3.92 -17.72 -15.44
CA VAL A 175 -2.78 -17.32 -16.28
C VAL A 175 -1.54 -18.16 -15.95
N ARG A 176 -1.21 -18.33 -14.66
CA ARG A 176 -0.08 -19.19 -14.24
C ARG A 176 -0.24 -20.65 -14.66
N ARG A 177 -1.47 -21.20 -14.60
CA ARG A 177 -1.75 -22.56 -15.08
C ARG A 177 -1.58 -22.68 -16.58
N HIS A 178 -2.10 -21.71 -17.34
CA HIS A 178 -1.97 -21.66 -18.79
C HIS A 178 -0.49 -21.58 -19.22
N GLU A 179 0.30 -20.74 -18.55
CA GLU A 179 1.75 -20.65 -18.74
C GLU A 179 2.45 -22.00 -18.53
N LYS A 180 2.12 -22.70 -17.43
CA LYS A 180 2.67 -24.01 -17.14
C LYS A 180 2.35 -25.04 -18.23
N GLN A 181 1.10 -25.07 -18.70
CA GLN A 181 0.68 -25.97 -19.78
C GLN A 181 1.40 -25.69 -21.11
N LEU A 182 1.59 -24.41 -21.45
CA LEU A 182 2.35 -24.02 -22.64
C LEU A 182 3.83 -24.42 -22.53
N ALA A 183 4.44 -24.20 -21.37
CA ALA A 183 5.82 -24.61 -21.10
C ALA A 183 6.01 -26.13 -21.20
N GLU A 184 5.10 -26.92 -20.63
CA GLU A 184 5.11 -28.38 -20.73
C GLU A 184 4.94 -28.87 -22.18
N LYS A 185 4.04 -28.25 -22.96
CA LYS A 185 3.86 -28.55 -24.40
C LYS A 185 5.12 -28.20 -25.21
N ALA A 186 5.79 -27.09 -24.91
CA ALA A 186 7.02 -26.68 -25.58
C ALA A 186 8.20 -27.63 -25.25
N GLN A 187 8.31 -28.04 -23.99
CA GLN A 187 9.30 -29.01 -23.52
C GLN A 187 9.14 -30.37 -24.22
N LYS A 188 7.89 -30.86 -24.35
CA LYS A 188 7.57 -32.09 -25.11
C LYS A 188 7.94 -32.00 -26.60
N LYS A 189 7.98 -30.80 -27.18
CA LYS A 189 8.41 -30.54 -28.58
C LYS A 189 9.92 -30.27 -28.72
N GLY A 190 10.72 -30.43 -27.65
CA GLY A 190 12.16 -30.23 -27.69
C GLY A 190 12.61 -28.76 -27.81
N LYS A 191 11.70 -27.79 -27.67
CA LYS A 191 12.04 -26.36 -27.67
C LYS A 191 12.40 -25.90 -26.25
N ARG A 192 13.61 -25.38 -26.04
CA ARG A 192 14.04 -24.77 -24.77
C ARG A 192 13.54 -23.32 -24.68
N ASN A 193 12.75 -23.02 -23.64
CA ASN A 193 12.58 -21.71 -22.99
C ASN A 193 12.44 -20.46 -23.87
N ALA A 194 11.66 -20.51 -24.94
CA ALA A 194 11.12 -19.28 -25.54
C ALA A 194 9.77 -18.99 -24.87
N THR A 195 9.70 -17.96 -24.02
CA THR A 195 8.41 -17.37 -23.63
C THR A 195 7.76 -16.87 -24.90
N ASP A 196 6.68 -17.53 -25.33
CA ASP A 196 5.98 -17.16 -26.56
C ASP A 196 5.44 -15.72 -26.45
N LYS A 197 5.36 -15.01 -27.58
CA LYS A 197 4.87 -13.63 -27.67
C LYS A 197 3.53 -13.47 -26.95
N GLN A 198 2.62 -14.43 -27.13
CA GLN A 198 1.31 -14.47 -26.49
C GLN A 198 1.39 -14.52 -24.96
N THR A 199 2.36 -15.24 -24.38
CA THR A 199 2.55 -15.29 -22.93
C THR A 199 3.04 -13.96 -22.35
N ARG A 200 3.87 -13.22 -23.10
CA ARG A 200 4.32 -11.88 -22.69
C ARG A 200 3.16 -10.88 -22.75
N GLU A 201 2.38 -10.90 -23.84
CA GLU A 201 1.19 -10.06 -23.99
C GLU A 201 0.18 -10.30 -22.87
N LEU A 202 -0.05 -11.56 -22.49
CA LEU A 202 -0.92 -11.94 -21.38
C LEU A 202 -0.44 -11.36 -20.03
N LYS A 203 0.87 -11.45 -19.74
CA LYS A 203 1.45 -10.87 -18.52
C LYS A 203 1.29 -9.35 -18.48
N THR A 204 1.61 -8.69 -19.58
CA THR A 204 1.48 -7.24 -19.68
C THR A 204 0.02 -6.79 -19.53
N ALA A 205 -0.93 -7.49 -20.14
CA ALA A 205 -2.36 -7.20 -19.97
C ALA A 205 -2.81 -7.41 -18.51
N LEU A 206 -2.34 -8.49 -17.87
CA LEU A 206 -2.64 -8.77 -16.46
C LEU A 206 -2.03 -7.72 -15.52
N GLU A 207 -0.77 -7.34 -15.72
CA GLU A 207 -0.10 -6.27 -14.98
C GLU A 207 -0.82 -4.93 -15.15
N ALA A 208 -1.23 -4.58 -16.37
CA ALA A 208 -2.01 -3.39 -16.66
C ALA A 208 -3.37 -3.43 -15.94
N LEU A 209 -4.03 -4.59 -15.90
CA LEU A 209 -5.29 -4.78 -15.20
C LEU A 209 -5.13 -4.58 -13.68
N HIS A 210 -4.10 -5.16 -13.07
CA HIS A 210 -3.77 -4.96 -11.66
C HIS A 210 -3.47 -3.49 -11.35
N ALA A 211 -2.68 -2.84 -12.20
CA ALA A 211 -2.36 -1.43 -12.07
C ALA A 211 -3.63 -0.57 -12.11
N GLU A 212 -4.56 -0.88 -13.02
CA GLU A 212 -5.79 -0.11 -13.16
C GLU A 212 -6.76 -0.31 -11.99
N VAL A 213 -6.91 -1.54 -11.49
CA VAL A 213 -7.71 -1.79 -10.27
C VAL A 213 -7.09 -1.08 -9.07
N LYS A 214 -5.76 -1.15 -8.90
CA LYS A 214 -5.05 -0.45 -7.82
C LYS A 214 -5.25 1.06 -7.90
N ASN A 215 -5.18 1.62 -9.11
CA ASN A 215 -5.39 3.05 -9.37
C ASN A 215 -6.83 3.46 -9.02
N ALA A 216 -7.81 2.67 -9.44
CA ALA A 216 -9.23 2.89 -9.13
C ALA A 216 -9.52 2.86 -7.62
N GLU A 217 -8.78 2.06 -6.85
CA GLU A 217 -8.95 1.92 -5.41
C GLU A 217 -8.20 2.99 -4.60
N ASN A 218 -7.27 3.73 -5.21
CA ASN A 218 -6.32 4.58 -4.50
C ASN A 218 -6.97 5.58 -3.52
N PHE A 219 -7.99 6.30 -3.97
CA PHE A 219 -8.72 7.25 -3.13
C PHE A 219 -9.46 6.57 -1.96
N TYR A 220 -9.99 5.37 -2.16
CA TYR A 220 -10.67 4.62 -1.11
C TYR A 220 -9.70 4.11 -0.05
N LYS A 221 -8.48 3.74 -0.44
CA LYS A 221 -7.39 3.45 0.51
C LYS A 221 -7.05 4.65 1.38
N HIS A 222 -7.02 5.86 0.81
CA HIS A 222 -6.82 7.08 1.59
C HIS A 222 -8.00 7.38 2.54
N ILE A 223 -9.24 7.16 2.10
CA ILE A 223 -10.43 7.28 2.96
C ILE A 223 -10.34 6.30 4.13
N GLN A 224 -10.05 5.03 3.85
CA GLN A 224 -9.88 4.00 4.87
C GLN A 224 -8.78 4.39 5.85
N TRP A 225 -7.59 4.73 5.34
CA TRP A 225 -6.44 5.12 6.15
C TRP A 225 -6.77 6.24 7.14
N LEU A 226 -7.48 7.28 6.67
CA LEU A 226 -7.90 8.42 7.48
C LEU A 226 -8.95 8.04 8.53
N GLN A 227 -9.99 7.32 8.12
CA GLN A 227 -11.13 6.99 8.98
C GLN A 227 -10.82 5.90 10.01
N GLU A 228 -9.85 5.02 9.76
CA GLU A 228 -9.34 4.09 10.79
C GLU A 228 -8.61 4.83 11.91
N ARG A 229 -7.87 5.89 11.56
CA ARG A 229 -7.04 6.66 12.49
C ARG A 229 -7.81 7.76 13.21
N PHE A 230 -8.84 8.32 12.56
CA PHE A 230 -9.68 9.38 13.10
C PHE A 230 -11.17 9.05 12.90
N PRO A 231 -11.69 7.96 13.50
CA PRO A 231 -13.03 7.43 13.23
C PRO A 231 -14.16 8.38 13.62
N LEU A 232 -13.89 9.33 14.50
CA LEU A 232 -14.85 10.33 14.96
C LEU A 232 -14.65 11.72 14.31
N ALA A 233 -13.87 11.79 13.21
CA ALA A 233 -13.50 13.02 12.52
C ALA A 233 -12.95 14.10 13.47
N LYS A 234 -12.23 13.67 14.51
CA LYS A 234 -11.60 14.50 15.54
C LYS A 234 -10.17 14.02 15.74
N TYR A 235 -9.32 14.90 16.25
CA TYR A 235 -7.96 14.52 16.61
C TYR A 235 -7.95 13.52 17.77
N GLU A 236 -7.15 12.47 17.60
CA GLU A 236 -6.75 11.54 18.63
C GLU A 236 -5.25 11.27 18.41
N ASP A 237 -4.53 10.94 19.49
CA ASP A 237 -3.15 10.48 19.34
C ASP A 237 -3.16 9.08 18.69
N VAL A 238 -2.33 8.89 17.66
CA VAL A 238 -2.28 7.66 16.88
C VAL A 238 -0.86 7.10 16.96
N THR A 239 -0.72 5.91 17.55
CA THR A 239 0.57 5.25 17.71
C THR A 239 1.31 5.13 16.38
N GLY A 240 2.58 5.50 16.39
CA GLY A 240 3.49 5.57 15.25
C GLY A 240 3.16 6.63 14.19
N LEU A 241 2.14 7.48 14.41
CA LEU A 241 1.77 8.54 13.47
C LEU A 241 1.79 9.93 14.10
N CYS A 242 1.04 10.17 15.17
CA CYS A 242 0.95 11.51 15.75
C CYS A 242 0.68 11.52 17.26
N LYS A 243 1.25 12.51 17.94
CA LYS A 243 1.04 12.75 19.37
C LYS A 243 1.04 14.24 19.70
N SER A 244 0.10 14.69 20.53
CA SER A 244 0.05 16.05 21.08
C SER A 244 0.65 16.04 22.48
N ALA A 245 1.97 16.30 22.55
CA ALA A 245 2.72 16.19 23.80
C ALA A 245 2.74 17.52 24.57
N THR A 246 2.71 17.41 25.90
CA THR A 246 2.86 18.51 26.84
C THR A 246 4.33 18.93 27.01
N PRO A 247 4.60 20.15 27.49
CA PRO A 247 5.97 20.56 27.83
C PRO A 247 6.66 19.65 28.85
N GLN A 248 5.90 19.01 29.75
CA GLN A 248 6.44 18.04 30.70
C GLN A 248 6.92 16.77 29.98
N GLU A 249 6.10 16.18 29.10
CA GLU A 249 6.52 15.01 28.31
C GLU A 249 7.74 15.33 27.44
N VAL A 250 7.84 16.56 26.92
CA VAL A 250 9.03 17.01 26.18
C VAL A 250 10.26 17.08 27.07
N ARG A 251 10.11 17.53 28.32
CA ARG A 251 11.19 17.54 29.32
C ARG A 251 11.64 16.13 29.68
N GLU A 252 10.71 15.19 29.84
CA GLU A 252 10.97 13.78 30.10
C GLU A 252 11.73 13.10 28.93
N GLN A 253 11.61 13.64 27.72
CA GLN A 253 12.37 13.22 26.53
C GLN A 253 13.65 14.04 26.32
N ASP A 254 14.21 14.65 27.37
CA ASP A 254 15.41 15.50 27.34
C ASP A 254 15.34 16.63 26.29
N TYR A 255 14.15 17.21 26.12
CA TYR A 255 13.85 18.25 25.11
C TYR A 255 14.09 17.82 23.66
N SER A 256 14.21 16.52 23.39
CA SER A 256 14.36 16.02 22.02
C SER A 256 13.08 16.32 21.23
N LEU A 257 13.20 17.03 20.11
CA LEU A 257 12.05 17.36 19.27
C LEU A 257 11.85 16.37 18.10
N ASN A 258 12.36 15.15 18.23
CA ASN A 258 12.17 14.09 17.23
C ASN A 258 10.80 13.40 17.43
N PRO A 259 9.81 13.57 16.52
CA PRO A 259 8.51 12.90 16.58
C PRO A 259 8.53 11.42 16.96
N GLY A 260 9.51 10.65 16.45
CA GLY A 260 9.60 9.22 16.72
C GLY A 260 9.71 8.85 18.21
N ARG A 261 10.19 9.77 19.06
CA ARG A 261 10.24 9.57 20.52
C ARG A 261 8.87 9.67 21.21
N TYR A 262 7.92 10.33 20.57
CA TYR A 262 6.61 10.63 21.15
C TYR A 262 5.52 9.70 20.62
N VAL A 263 5.55 9.40 19.33
CA VAL A 263 4.46 8.66 18.69
C VAL A 263 4.53 7.15 18.96
N GLY A 264 5.67 6.63 19.41
CA GLY A 264 5.90 5.20 19.56
C GLY A 264 6.15 4.50 18.21
N VAL A 265 6.16 3.17 18.22
CA VAL A 265 6.36 2.36 17.01
C VAL A 265 5.13 1.49 16.82
N VAL A 266 4.55 1.49 15.63
CA VAL A 266 3.58 0.45 15.26
C VAL A 266 4.38 -0.83 15.09
N ILE A 267 4.18 -1.80 15.97
CA ILE A 267 4.62 -3.17 15.72
C ILE A 267 3.61 -3.72 14.71
N GLU A 268 3.97 -3.70 13.44
CA GLU A 268 3.19 -4.40 12.42
C GLU A 268 3.38 -5.90 12.68
N GLU A 269 2.31 -6.60 13.07
CA GLU A 269 2.31 -8.06 13.01
C GLU A 269 2.49 -8.44 11.55
N ASP A 270 3.53 -9.22 11.25
CA ASP A 270 3.89 -9.65 9.90
C ASP A 270 2.88 -10.66 9.31
N GLY A 271 1.76 -10.88 10.01
CA GLY A 271 0.67 -11.79 9.66
C GLY A 271 1.09 -13.25 9.73
N LYS A 272 2.28 -13.55 10.24
CA LYS A 272 2.76 -14.92 10.39
C LYS A 272 2.27 -15.51 11.69
N THR A 273 1.84 -16.75 11.61
CA THR A 273 1.67 -17.58 12.81
C THR A 273 3.03 -17.84 13.46
N GLU A 274 3.03 -18.15 14.77
CA GLU A 274 4.25 -18.53 15.49
C GLU A 274 4.97 -19.71 14.81
N GLU A 275 4.18 -20.64 14.26
CA GLU A 275 4.66 -21.82 13.53
C GLU A 275 5.40 -21.43 12.24
N GLU A 276 4.83 -20.53 11.42
CA GLU A 276 5.47 -20.03 10.20
C GLU A 276 6.76 -19.25 10.49
N PHE A 277 6.78 -18.46 11.58
CA PHE A 277 7.98 -17.75 12.00
C PHE A 277 9.11 -18.71 12.39
N VAL A 278 8.80 -19.75 13.18
CA VAL A 278 9.79 -20.75 13.61
C VAL A 278 10.31 -21.53 12.40
N GLU A 279 9.44 -21.91 11.47
CA GLU A 279 9.84 -22.62 10.25
C GLU A 279 10.81 -21.78 9.40
N GLU A 280 10.50 -20.50 9.18
CA GLU A 280 11.35 -19.60 8.41
C GLU A 280 12.69 -19.34 9.11
N LEU A 281 12.69 -19.14 10.44
CA LEU A 281 13.91 -18.95 11.22
C LEU A 281 14.83 -20.18 11.14
N LEU A 282 14.25 -21.38 11.20
CA LEU A 282 15.00 -22.63 11.05
C LEU A 282 15.58 -22.76 9.63
N ALA A 283 14.80 -22.43 8.61
CA ALA A 283 15.26 -22.44 7.22
C ALA A 283 16.43 -21.46 7.01
N MET A 284 16.31 -20.23 7.50
CA MET A 284 17.37 -19.22 7.45
C MET A 284 18.64 -19.67 8.20
N ASN A 285 18.48 -20.31 9.36
CA ASN A 285 19.63 -20.83 10.13
C ASN A 285 20.31 -22.01 9.42
N GLN A 286 19.56 -22.86 8.72
CA GLN A 286 20.13 -23.92 7.88
C GLN A 286 20.92 -23.35 6.71
N GLU A 287 20.39 -22.32 6.04
CA GLU A 287 21.08 -21.60 4.96
C GLU A 287 22.37 -20.95 5.48
N LEU A 288 22.31 -20.22 6.60
CA LEU A 288 23.48 -19.67 7.28
C LEU A 288 24.52 -20.75 7.58
N GLY A 289 24.09 -21.91 8.06
CA GLY A 289 24.97 -23.06 8.30
C GLY A 289 25.64 -23.57 7.02
N SER A 290 24.93 -23.56 5.89
CA SER A 290 25.49 -23.93 4.58
C SER A 290 26.55 -22.93 4.13
N LEU A 291 26.23 -21.63 4.17
CA LEU A 291 27.14 -20.55 3.82
C LEU A 291 28.40 -20.57 4.68
N ASN A 292 28.28 -20.82 5.99
CA ASN A 292 29.42 -20.96 6.89
C ASN A 292 30.34 -22.15 6.53
N ARG A 293 29.78 -23.28 6.11
CA ARG A 293 30.58 -24.44 5.66
C ARG A 293 31.34 -24.11 4.38
N GLU A 294 30.69 -23.41 3.46
CA GLU A 294 31.31 -22.98 2.21
C GLU A 294 32.42 -21.96 2.46
N ALA A 295 32.18 -20.96 3.32
CA ALA A 295 33.17 -20.00 3.75
C ALA A 295 34.43 -20.69 4.34
N ARG A 296 34.25 -21.67 5.24
CA ARG A 296 35.38 -22.45 5.79
C ARG A 296 36.12 -23.28 4.74
N LYS A 297 35.43 -23.79 3.71
CA LYS A 297 36.10 -24.49 2.61
C LYS A 297 36.99 -23.53 1.83
N LEU A 298 36.46 -22.36 1.49
CA LEU A 298 37.20 -21.32 0.78
C LEU A 298 38.38 -20.82 1.60
N GLU A 299 38.19 -20.57 2.90
CA GLU A 299 39.25 -20.19 3.84
C GLU A 299 40.40 -21.20 3.82
N LYS A 300 40.10 -22.51 3.91
CA LYS A 300 41.12 -23.57 3.83
C LYS A 300 41.85 -23.59 2.49
N ILE A 301 41.15 -23.34 1.38
CA ILE A 301 41.76 -23.28 0.05
C ILE A 301 42.71 -22.09 -0.03
N ILE A 302 42.27 -20.91 0.44
CA ILE A 302 43.09 -19.69 0.46
C ILE A 302 44.35 -19.92 1.31
N HIS A 303 44.19 -20.43 2.54
CA HIS A 303 45.31 -20.70 3.43
C HIS A 303 46.32 -21.67 2.81
N ARG A 304 45.86 -22.78 2.23
CA ARG A 304 46.72 -23.73 1.52
C ARG A 304 47.47 -23.08 0.35
N ASN A 305 46.80 -22.23 -0.42
CA ASN A 305 47.42 -21.54 -1.55
C ASN A 305 48.50 -20.55 -1.07
N VAL A 306 48.28 -19.85 0.04
CA VAL A 306 49.28 -18.95 0.64
C VAL A 306 50.51 -19.73 1.11
N LEU A 307 50.34 -20.85 1.81
CA LEU A 307 51.46 -21.71 2.24
C LEU A 307 52.31 -22.18 1.06
N LYS A 308 51.66 -22.64 -0.02
CA LYS A 308 52.33 -23.02 -1.26
C LYS A 308 53.12 -21.88 -1.92
N LEU A 309 52.58 -20.66 -1.88
CA LEU A 309 53.24 -19.49 -2.46
C LEU A 309 54.41 -19.00 -1.61
N THR A 310 54.36 -19.21 -0.30
CA THR A 310 55.37 -18.75 0.66
C THR A 310 56.48 -19.77 0.93
N GLY A 311 56.31 -21.02 0.46
CA GLY A 311 57.32 -22.08 0.58
C GLY A 311 57.33 -22.80 1.93
N GLU A 312 56.26 -22.63 2.72
CA GLU A 312 56.02 -23.32 3.99
C GLU A 312 55.11 -24.54 3.71
N GLU A 313 55.67 -25.68 3.31
CA GLU A 313 54.93 -26.96 3.28
C GLU A 313 55.02 -27.71 4.61
#